data_AF-F8KSH7-F1
#
_entry.id   AF-F8KSH7-F1
#
_cell.length_a   1.000
_cell.length_b   1.000
_cell.length_c   1.000
_cell.angle_alpha   90.00
_cell.angle_beta   90.00
_cell.angle_gamma   90.00
#
_symmetry.space_group_name_H-M   'P 1'
#
loop_
_entity.id
_entity.type
_entity.pdbx_description
1 polymer ?
#
loop_
_entity_poly.entity_id
_entity_poly.type
_entity_poly.pdbx_seq_one_letter_code
_entity_poly.pdbx_strand_id
1 'polypeptide(L)'
;MQQVLENLEQELKSVKRAMRLAKSALEEGLEVQQEAQELHASFSAFMQVLGGALKALREHYTSLKEDDLELEKSLTKLKHAQAKIATPLSVLEKPANAQEVLEVLEGLQNSVADLESVLEGLHKSSQPTPQNFSTPKGAKKYCPQSKEELKKLVADESIHLGDIDISKITDLSYVFSESNRKNFEGLETWDVSCANNMEGMFEKAIHFNHDISSWNVSRVENMKHMFCGCRCFNRSLDSWNVSKVANMSHMFCGCENFNQSLDSWNVSSVTDMRGMLSGCKKFNQPLNSWNVSRVEDMGGMFSFCSVFDQPLYGWNTSRVEDMGSMFAGCWNFNQLLDGWDVSSATSLQNMFGGCENFNQPLANWDTSSVANMSNMFNGCTRFNRPLDNWDVSNTEDMEGMFERCPSLTTLPHWYRA
;
A
#
# COMPACT_ATOMS: atom_id res chain seq x y z
N MET A 1 1.77 -20.87 26.17
CA MET A 1 1.69 -19.50 25.62
C MET A 1 0.69 -19.43 24.49
N GLN A 2 0.78 -20.28 23.47
CA GLN A 2 -0.19 -20.34 22.37
C GLN A 2 -1.65 -20.47 22.87
N GLN A 3 -1.93 -21.41 23.78
CA GLN A 3 -3.26 -21.52 24.41
C GLN A 3 -3.72 -20.22 25.13
N VAL A 4 -2.79 -19.45 25.69
CA VAL A 4 -3.10 -18.19 26.39
C VAL A 4 -3.47 -17.10 25.38
N LEU A 5 -2.77 -17.05 24.23
CA LEU A 5 -3.08 -16.13 23.14
C LEU A 5 -4.40 -16.51 22.45
N GLU A 6 -4.62 -17.79 22.17
CA GLU A 6 -5.88 -18.29 21.58
C GLU A 6 -7.10 -17.96 22.46
N ASN A 7 -6.98 -18.14 23.78
CA ASN A 7 -8.05 -17.76 24.71
C ASN A 7 -8.31 -16.24 24.69
N LEU A 8 -7.24 -15.42 24.63
CA LEU A 8 -7.38 -13.96 24.56
C LEU A 8 -8.04 -13.51 23.25
N GLU A 9 -7.75 -14.16 22.13
CA GLU A 9 -8.38 -13.88 20.83
C GLU A 9 -9.84 -14.28 20.78
N GLN A 10 -10.21 -15.40 21.40
CA GLN A 10 -11.61 -15.81 21.52
C GLN A 10 -12.43 -14.77 22.30
N GLU A 11 -11.89 -14.28 23.42
CA GLU A 11 -12.55 -13.23 24.19
C GLU A 11 -12.60 -11.89 23.43
N LEU A 12 -11.59 -11.56 22.64
CA LEU A 12 -11.59 -10.37 21.79
C LEU A 12 -12.72 -10.44 20.73
N LYS A 13 -12.95 -11.62 20.15
CA LYS A 13 -14.09 -11.85 19.23
C LYS A 13 -15.43 -11.70 19.95
N SER A 14 -15.54 -12.19 21.19
CA SER A 14 -16.74 -12.04 22.03
C SER A 14 -17.05 -10.57 22.31
N VAL A 15 -16.04 -9.78 22.70
CA VAL A 15 -16.21 -8.34 22.94
C VAL A 15 -16.57 -7.58 21.67
N LYS A 16 -15.95 -7.87 20.52
CA LYS A 16 -16.33 -7.27 19.23
C LYS A 16 -17.78 -7.55 18.86
N ARG A 17 -18.30 -8.72 19.21
CA ARG A 17 -19.71 -9.05 19.03
C ARG A 17 -20.59 -8.23 19.98
N ALA A 18 -20.24 -8.16 21.26
CA ALA A 18 -20.97 -7.36 22.25
C ALA A 18 -21.05 -5.88 21.84
N MET A 19 -19.96 -5.30 21.36
CA MET A 19 -19.94 -3.91 20.86
C MET A 19 -20.89 -3.67 19.68
N ARG A 20 -20.96 -4.61 18.72
CA ARG A 20 -21.88 -4.48 17.58
C ARG A 20 -23.34 -4.58 18.00
N LEU A 21 -23.64 -5.49 18.93
CA LEU A 21 -24.99 -5.67 19.46
C LEU A 21 -25.42 -4.43 20.25
N ALA A 22 -24.58 -3.95 21.16
CA ALA A 22 -24.84 -2.74 21.93
C ALA A 22 -25.04 -1.51 21.02
N LYS A 23 -24.21 -1.35 19.98
CA LYS A 23 -24.39 -0.27 19.00
C LYS A 23 -25.75 -0.34 18.30
N SER A 24 -26.11 -1.51 17.76
CA SER A 24 -27.40 -1.71 17.09
C SER A 24 -28.56 -1.42 18.03
N ALA A 25 -28.48 -1.90 19.27
CA ALA A 25 -29.52 -1.76 20.26
C ALA A 25 -29.74 -0.30 20.69
N LEU A 26 -28.66 0.45 20.88
CA LEU A 26 -28.71 1.87 21.22
C LEU A 26 -29.23 2.73 20.07
N GLU A 27 -28.90 2.39 18.81
CA GLU A 27 -29.44 3.06 17.62
C GLU A 27 -30.95 2.79 17.44
N GLU A 28 -31.43 1.63 17.88
CA GLU A 28 -32.86 1.25 17.89
C GLU A 28 -33.63 1.80 19.11
N GLY A 29 -32.96 2.47 20.05
CA GLY A 29 -33.58 3.11 21.22
C GLY A 29 -33.94 2.13 22.34
N LEU A 30 -33.25 1.00 22.46
CA LEU A 30 -33.40 0.03 23.55
C LEU A 30 -32.86 0.57 24.90
N GLU A 31 -33.10 -0.17 25.99
CA GLU A 31 -32.78 0.27 27.36
C GLU A 31 -31.27 0.50 27.59
N VAL A 32 -30.86 1.77 27.56
CA VAL A 32 -29.46 2.22 27.70
C VAL A 32 -28.73 1.62 28.90
N GLN A 33 -29.41 1.49 30.05
CA GLN A 33 -28.80 0.94 31.26
C GLN A 33 -28.52 -0.55 31.16
N GLN A 34 -29.40 -1.32 30.49
CA GLN A 34 -29.19 -2.75 30.29
C GLN A 34 -28.02 -2.98 29.33
N GLU A 35 -28.01 -2.28 28.18
CA GLU A 35 -26.95 -2.41 27.17
C GLU A 35 -25.58 -2.03 27.72
N ALA A 36 -25.51 -0.96 28.52
CA ALA A 36 -24.26 -0.56 29.17
C ALA A 36 -23.78 -1.59 30.20
N GLN A 37 -24.68 -2.22 30.96
CA GLN A 37 -24.33 -3.28 31.92
C GLN A 37 -23.80 -4.54 31.21
N GLU A 38 -24.43 -4.96 30.11
CA GLU A 38 -23.99 -6.13 29.33
C GLU A 38 -22.63 -5.87 28.65
N LEU A 39 -22.44 -4.66 28.11
CA LEU A 39 -21.17 -4.23 27.55
C LEU A 39 -20.07 -4.17 28.62
N HIS A 40 -20.37 -3.58 29.78
CA HIS A 40 -19.45 -3.51 30.92
C HIS A 40 -19.04 -4.92 31.41
N ALA A 41 -20.00 -5.85 31.52
CA ALA A 41 -19.74 -7.23 31.92
C ALA A 41 -18.82 -7.95 30.92
N SER A 42 -19.08 -7.79 29.62
CA SER A 42 -18.27 -8.38 28.54
C SER A 42 -16.83 -7.89 28.58
N PHE A 43 -16.62 -6.58 28.70
CA PHE A 43 -15.28 -6.01 28.79
C PHE A 43 -14.58 -6.32 30.13
N SER A 44 -15.33 -6.47 31.23
CA SER A 44 -14.78 -6.89 32.52
C SER A 44 -14.21 -8.32 32.44
N ALA A 45 -14.92 -9.24 31.80
CA ALA A 45 -14.45 -10.60 31.55
C ALA A 45 -13.19 -10.61 30.67
N PHE A 46 -13.21 -9.84 29.58
CA PHE A 46 -12.04 -9.67 28.73
C PHE A 46 -10.82 -9.11 29.48
N MET A 47 -11.01 -8.10 30.33
CA MET A 47 -9.93 -7.51 31.13
C MET A 47 -9.31 -8.49 32.12
N GLN A 48 -10.09 -9.44 32.66
CA GLN A 48 -9.55 -10.52 33.48
C GLN A 48 -8.66 -11.46 32.67
N VAL A 49 -9.10 -11.85 31.47
CA VAL A 49 -8.33 -12.73 30.56
C VAL A 49 -7.07 -12.03 30.06
N LEU A 50 -7.16 -10.74 29.69
CA LEU A 50 -6.01 -9.92 29.32
C LEU A 50 -4.99 -9.79 30.46
N GLY A 51 -5.47 -9.59 31.70
CA GLY A 51 -4.60 -9.56 32.88
C GLY A 51 -3.87 -10.89 33.11
N GLY A 52 -4.57 -12.02 32.94
CA GLY A 52 -3.97 -13.35 32.98
C GLY A 52 -2.93 -13.57 31.88
N ALA A 53 -3.22 -13.13 30.66
CA ALA A 53 -2.30 -13.22 29.53
C ALA A 53 -1.05 -12.37 29.73
N LEU A 54 -1.19 -11.12 30.19
CA LEU A 54 -0.07 -10.24 30.53
C LEU A 54 0.84 -10.83 31.61
N LYS A 55 0.26 -11.49 32.62
CA LYS A 55 1.02 -12.19 33.66
C LYS A 55 1.81 -13.35 33.06
N ALA A 56 1.17 -14.21 32.29
CA ALA A 56 1.81 -15.37 31.65
C ALA A 56 2.92 -14.97 30.66
N LEU A 57 2.68 -13.92 29.85
CA LEU A 57 3.68 -13.39 28.91
C LEU A 57 4.88 -12.77 29.65
N ARG A 58 4.66 -12.10 30.79
CA ARG A 58 5.75 -11.57 31.60
C ARG A 58 6.57 -12.68 32.24
N GLU A 59 5.91 -13.69 32.80
CA GLU A 59 6.59 -14.87 33.37
C GLU A 59 7.43 -15.57 32.29
N HIS A 60 6.88 -15.70 31.07
CA HIS A 60 7.63 -16.21 29.94
C HIS A 60 8.85 -15.35 29.61
N TYR A 61 8.67 -14.04 29.42
CA TYR A 61 9.77 -13.10 29.16
C TYR A 61 10.88 -13.20 30.21
N THR A 62 10.53 -13.25 31.51
CA THR A 62 11.52 -13.40 32.59
C THR A 62 12.24 -14.75 32.63
N SER A 63 11.71 -15.76 31.94
CA SER A 63 12.33 -17.09 31.84
C SER A 63 13.22 -17.26 30.60
N LEU A 64 13.23 -16.29 29.69
CA LEU A 64 14.11 -16.28 28.53
C LEU A 64 15.56 -16.06 28.97
N LYS A 65 16.49 -16.70 28.25
CA LYS A 65 17.94 -16.56 28.50
C LYS A 65 18.55 -15.32 27.83
N GLU A 66 17.83 -14.73 26.87
CA GLU A 66 18.23 -13.58 26.06
C GLU A 66 17.05 -12.60 26.01
N ASP A 67 17.35 -11.30 25.89
CA ASP A 67 16.34 -10.24 25.85
C ASP A 67 15.57 -10.26 24.53
N ASP A 68 14.25 -10.51 24.60
CA ASP A 68 13.34 -10.43 23.45
C ASP A 68 12.69 -9.04 23.39
N LEU A 69 13.33 -8.13 22.65
CA LEU A 69 12.90 -6.73 22.51
C LEU A 69 11.50 -6.61 21.87
N GLU A 70 11.09 -7.55 21.01
CA GLU A 70 9.77 -7.52 20.37
C GLU A 70 8.67 -8.02 21.30
N LEU A 71 8.95 -9.04 22.11
CA LEU A 71 8.06 -9.45 23.20
C LEU A 71 7.93 -8.35 24.26
N GLU A 72 9.01 -7.64 24.58
CA GLU A 72 9.00 -6.51 25.52
C GLU A 72 8.15 -5.34 25.00
N LYS A 73 8.31 -4.97 23.71
CA LYS A 73 7.46 -3.97 23.05
C LYS A 73 6.00 -4.40 23.05
N SER A 74 5.72 -5.67 22.76
CA SER A 74 4.36 -6.21 22.74
C SER A 74 3.72 -6.22 24.12
N LEU A 75 4.46 -6.61 25.17
CA LEU A 75 4.05 -6.50 26.57
C LEU A 75 3.73 -5.05 26.96
N THR A 76 4.51 -4.09 26.47
CA THR A 76 4.28 -2.66 26.71
C THR A 76 3.01 -2.18 26.02
N LYS A 77 2.78 -2.57 24.76
CA LYS A 77 1.56 -2.23 24.02
C LYS A 77 0.31 -2.86 24.65
N LEU A 78 0.37 -4.13 25.09
CA LEU A 78 -0.74 -4.79 25.78
C LEU A 78 -1.08 -4.11 27.11
N LYS A 79 -0.08 -3.68 27.89
CA LYS A 79 -0.31 -2.90 29.14
C LYS A 79 -0.97 -1.55 28.85
N HIS A 80 -0.52 -0.86 27.80
CA HIS A 80 -1.09 0.42 27.41
C HIS A 80 -2.55 0.27 26.96
N ALA A 81 -2.83 -0.76 26.17
CA ALA A 81 -4.19 -1.11 25.76
C ALA A 81 -5.08 -1.48 26.97
N GLN A 82 -4.56 -2.23 27.94
CA GLN A 82 -5.26 -2.52 29.19
C GLN A 82 -5.66 -1.23 29.94
N ALA A 83 -4.76 -0.25 30.02
CA ALA A 83 -5.05 1.04 30.66
C ALA A 83 -6.07 1.88 29.86
N LYS A 84 -5.96 1.87 28.52
CA LYS A 84 -6.91 2.55 27.62
C LYS A 84 -8.33 1.98 27.70
N ILE A 85 -8.50 0.69 27.99
CA ILE A 85 -9.82 0.05 28.14
C ILE A 85 -10.41 0.30 29.54
N ALA A 86 -9.58 0.33 30.58
CA ALA A 86 -10.05 0.55 31.95
C ALA A 86 -10.74 1.92 32.14
N THR A 87 -10.27 2.95 31.43
CA THR A 87 -10.76 4.33 31.61
C THR A 87 -12.19 4.53 31.07
N PRO A 88 -12.54 4.11 29.84
CA PRO A 88 -13.93 4.14 29.36
C PRO A 88 -14.85 3.17 30.12
N LEU A 89 -14.31 2.11 30.72
CA LEU A 89 -15.13 1.10 31.40
C LEU A 89 -15.86 1.67 32.63
N SER A 90 -15.21 2.56 33.39
CA SER A 90 -15.87 3.22 34.54
C SER A 90 -17.06 4.08 34.14
N VAL A 91 -17.12 4.55 32.89
CA VAL A 91 -18.24 5.36 32.37
C VAL A 91 -19.48 4.49 32.14
N LEU A 92 -19.29 3.20 31.81
CA LEU A 92 -20.38 2.25 31.57
C LEU A 92 -21.11 1.81 32.86
N GLU A 93 -20.56 2.10 34.06
CA GLU A 93 -21.23 1.74 35.31
C GLU A 93 -22.55 2.50 35.50
N LYS A 94 -22.62 3.76 35.04
CA LYS A 94 -23.80 4.64 35.14
C LYS A 94 -23.84 5.67 33.99
N PRO A 95 -24.18 5.28 32.76
CA PRO A 95 -24.29 6.23 31.65
C PRO A 95 -25.50 7.15 31.84
N ALA A 96 -25.35 8.41 31.47
CA ALA A 96 -26.40 9.42 31.50
C ALA A 96 -27.38 9.28 30.34
N ASN A 97 -26.92 8.82 29.17
CA ASN A 97 -27.73 8.66 27.96
C ASN A 97 -27.06 7.73 26.93
N ALA A 98 -27.77 7.39 25.85
CA ALA A 98 -27.28 6.52 24.78
C ALA A 98 -26.05 7.09 24.05
N GLN A 99 -25.97 8.41 23.91
CA GLN A 99 -24.87 9.08 23.21
C GLN A 99 -23.53 8.87 23.92
N GLU A 100 -23.54 8.94 25.26
CA GLU A 100 -22.34 8.67 26.08
C GLU A 100 -21.85 7.23 25.90
N VAL A 101 -22.76 6.25 25.78
CA VAL A 101 -22.39 4.85 25.52
C VAL A 101 -21.83 4.67 24.10
N LEU A 102 -22.35 5.39 23.10
CA LEU A 102 -21.85 5.35 21.72
C LEU A 102 -20.45 5.97 21.61
N GLU A 103 -20.17 7.06 22.32
CA GLU A 103 -18.82 7.67 22.39
C GLU A 103 -17.82 6.72 23.05
N VAL A 104 -18.23 6.04 24.13
CA VAL A 104 -17.43 5.00 24.77
C VAL A 104 -17.15 3.83 23.80
N LEU A 105 -18.16 3.40 23.01
CA LEU A 105 -17.99 2.34 22.01
C LEU A 105 -16.96 2.72 20.94
N GLU A 106 -16.94 3.97 20.48
CA GLU A 106 -15.94 4.44 19.51
C GLU A 106 -14.52 4.41 20.09
N GLY A 107 -14.34 4.88 21.34
CA GLY A 107 -13.06 4.81 22.05
C GLY A 107 -12.58 3.37 22.29
N LEU A 108 -13.50 2.47 22.63
CA LEU A 108 -13.22 1.05 22.80
C LEU A 108 -12.89 0.37 21.47
N GLN A 109 -13.47 0.81 20.34
CA GLN A 109 -13.22 0.22 19.02
C GLN A 109 -11.78 0.44 18.58
N ASN A 110 -11.24 1.63 18.82
CA ASN A 110 -9.83 1.93 18.57
C ASN A 110 -8.91 1.08 19.46
N SER A 111 -9.28 0.92 20.74
CA SER A 111 -8.50 0.11 21.69
C SER A 111 -8.49 -1.38 21.33
N VAL A 112 -9.61 -1.89 20.80
CA VAL A 112 -9.73 -3.27 20.31
C VAL A 112 -8.91 -3.47 19.02
N ALA A 113 -8.91 -2.50 18.10
CA ALA A 113 -8.09 -2.56 16.89
C ALA A 113 -6.58 -2.54 17.22
N ASP A 114 -6.17 -1.70 18.18
CA ASP A 114 -4.79 -1.69 18.71
C ASP A 114 -4.40 -3.07 19.26
N LEU A 115 -5.30 -3.74 20.00
CA LEU A 115 -5.06 -5.08 20.55
C LEU A 115 -4.95 -6.16 19.48
N GLU A 116 -5.79 -6.10 18.43
CA GLU A 116 -5.71 -7.02 17.29
C GLU A 116 -4.33 -6.93 16.62
N SER A 117 -3.85 -5.71 16.38
CA SER A 117 -2.52 -5.50 15.80
C SER A 117 -1.39 -6.07 16.67
N VAL A 118 -1.51 -5.95 18.00
CA VAL A 118 -0.51 -6.49 18.92
C VAL A 118 -0.54 -8.02 18.97
N LEU A 119 -1.72 -8.63 18.96
CA LEU A 119 -1.87 -10.10 18.96
C LEU A 119 -1.39 -10.71 17.65
N GLU A 120 -1.66 -10.06 16.52
CA GLU A 120 -1.08 -10.44 15.22
C GLU A 120 0.46 -10.36 15.25
N GLY A 121 1.03 -9.34 15.92
CA GLY A 121 2.47 -9.22 16.13
C GLY A 121 3.06 -10.33 17.00
N LEU A 122 2.39 -10.70 18.10
CA LEU A 122 2.81 -11.77 19.01
C LEU A 122 2.74 -13.16 18.35
N HIS A 123 1.80 -13.37 17.44
CA HIS A 123 1.76 -14.57 16.61
C HIS A 123 2.95 -14.64 15.65
N LYS A 124 3.41 -13.51 15.11
CA LYS A 124 4.60 -13.42 14.25
C LYS A 124 5.91 -13.63 15.04
N SER A 125 5.99 -13.19 16.29
CA SER A 125 7.20 -13.33 17.13
C SER A 125 7.33 -14.70 17.83
N SER A 126 6.22 -15.42 18.03
CA SER A 126 6.22 -16.80 18.57
C SER A 126 6.59 -17.85 17.52
N GLN A 127 6.74 -17.46 16.26
CA GLN A 127 7.32 -18.29 15.23
C GLN A 127 8.85 -18.13 15.25
N PRO A 128 9.62 -19.24 15.12
CA PRO A 128 11.05 -19.13 14.93
C PRO A 128 11.32 -18.23 13.70
N THR A 129 12.41 -17.45 13.75
CA THR A 129 13.08 -16.84 12.59
C THR A 129 13.00 -17.78 11.38
N PRO A 130 12.82 -17.29 10.13
CA PRO A 130 12.45 -18.12 9.00
C PRO A 130 13.54 -19.13 8.64
N GLN A 131 13.55 -20.25 9.35
CA GLN A 131 13.83 -21.54 8.78
C GLN A 131 12.60 -21.88 7.95
N ASN A 132 12.80 -21.96 6.64
CA ASN A 132 11.95 -22.63 5.65
C ASN A 132 10.58 -23.03 6.22
N PHE A 133 9.55 -22.21 5.94
CA PHE A 133 8.16 -22.62 6.12
C PHE A 133 7.94 -23.89 5.30
N SER A 134 8.11 -25.02 5.98
CA SER A 134 7.74 -26.34 5.53
C SER A 134 6.85 -26.91 6.62
N THR A 135 5.56 -26.57 6.57
CA THR A 135 4.51 -27.26 7.34
C THR A 135 3.18 -27.14 6.59
N PRO A 136 2.30 -28.17 6.55
CA PRO A 136 2.38 -29.54 7.04
C PRO A 136 2.55 -30.59 5.92
N LYS A 137 2.86 -31.83 6.31
CA LYS A 137 2.97 -33.04 5.46
C LYS A 137 1.66 -33.39 4.73
N GLY A 138 1.31 -32.64 3.69
CA GLY A 138 0.74 -33.19 2.47
C GLY A 138 1.85 -33.11 1.41
N ALA A 139 2.19 -34.21 0.74
CA ALA A 139 3.12 -34.13 -0.38
C ALA A 139 2.51 -33.18 -1.42
N LYS A 140 3.24 -32.12 -1.81
CA LYS A 140 2.88 -31.28 -2.95
C LYS A 140 2.59 -32.22 -4.13
N LYS A 141 1.39 -32.12 -4.69
CA LYS A 141 0.90 -33.07 -5.70
C LYS A 141 1.50 -32.81 -7.07
N TYR A 142 1.83 -31.56 -7.35
CA TYR A 142 2.33 -31.12 -8.65
C TYR A 142 3.69 -30.45 -8.49
N CYS A 143 4.68 -30.91 -9.25
CA CYS A 143 6.02 -30.33 -9.28
C CYS A 143 6.36 -29.98 -10.74
N PRO A 144 5.87 -28.84 -11.27
CA PRO A 144 6.17 -28.45 -12.63
C PRO A 144 7.67 -28.35 -12.89
N GLN A 145 8.12 -28.83 -14.04
CA GLN A 145 9.52 -28.72 -14.48
C GLN A 145 9.75 -27.52 -15.40
N SER A 146 8.69 -26.80 -15.77
CA SER A 146 8.77 -25.60 -16.61
C SER A 146 7.68 -24.59 -16.27
N LYS A 147 7.92 -23.32 -16.63
CA LYS A 147 6.93 -22.23 -16.52
C LYS A 147 5.63 -22.56 -17.25
N GLU A 148 5.71 -23.24 -18.40
CA GLU A 148 4.51 -23.55 -19.19
C GLU A 148 3.70 -24.71 -18.63
N GLU A 149 4.33 -25.62 -17.91
CA GLU A 149 3.62 -26.60 -17.09
C GLU A 149 2.92 -25.92 -15.91
N LEU A 150 3.61 -25.00 -15.22
CA LEU A 150 3.01 -24.20 -14.15
C LEU A 150 1.80 -23.41 -14.64
N LYS A 151 1.87 -22.73 -15.79
CA LYS A 151 0.73 -22.02 -16.39
C LYS A 151 -0.49 -22.92 -16.62
N LYS A 152 -0.28 -24.16 -17.09
CA LYS A 152 -1.38 -25.12 -17.27
C LYS A 152 -2.01 -25.51 -15.92
N LEU A 153 -1.19 -25.73 -14.89
CA LEU A 153 -1.67 -26.10 -13.57
C LEU A 153 -2.47 -24.97 -12.91
N VAL A 154 -2.01 -23.72 -13.00
CA VAL A 154 -2.72 -22.59 -12.38
C VAL A 154 -3.99 -22.19 -13.12
N ALA A 155 -4.05 -22.47 -14.44
CA ALA A 155 -5.24 -22.26 -15.26
C ALA A 155 -6.37 -23.26 -14.94
N ASP A 156 -6.04 -24.42 -14.35
CA ASP A 156 -7.04 -25.36 -13.87
C ASP A 156 -7.59 -24.91 -12.50
N GLU A 157 -8.81 -24.36 -12.51
CA GLU A 157 -9.49 -23.88 -11.31
C GLU A 157 -9.82 -24.99 -10.29
N SER A 158 -9.78 -26.27 -10.69
CA SER A 158 -9.98 -27.40 -9.77
C SER A 158 -8.74 -27.72 -8.93
N ILE A 159 -7.55 -27.27 -9.37
CA ILE A 159 -6.30 -27.46 -8.64
C ILE A 159 -6.20 -26.42 -7.52
N HIS A 160 -5.98 -26.88 -6.29
CA HIS A 160 -5.66 -26.02 -5.16
C HIS A 160 -4.22 -25.51 -5.31
N LEU A 161 -3.99 -24.18 -5.27
CA LEU A 161 -2.66 -23.62 -5.58
C LEU A 161 -1.60 -24.06 -4.57
N GLY A 162 -2.01 -24.32 -3.33
CA GLY A 162 -1.13 -24.86 -2.29
C GLY A 162 -0.61 -26.28 -2.56
N ASP A 163 -1.19 -27.02 -3.52
CA ASP A 163 -0.71 -28.36 -3.92
C ASP A 163 0.45 -28.31 -4.92
N ILE A 164 0.81 -27.12 -5.42
CA ILE A 164 1.86 -26.91 -6.42
C ILE A 164 3.18 -26.55 -5.73
N ASP A 165 4.26 -27.26 -6.07
CA ASP A 165 5.63 -26.95 -5.69
C ASP A 165 6.34 -26.21 -6.82
N ILE A 166 6.59 -24.92 -6.62
CA ILE A 166 7.26 -24.06 -7.60
C ILE A 166 8.77 -23.90 -7.35
N SER A 167 9.37 -24.66 -6.43
CA SER A 167 10.77 -24.49 -6.01
C SER A 167 11.81 -24.62 -7.14
N LYS A 168 11.43 -25.21 -8.29
CA LYS A 168 12.28 -25.33 -9.49
C LYS A 168 12.06 -24.21 -10.52
N ILE A 169 11.09 -23.32 -10.31
CA ILE A 169 10.69 -22.30 -11.28
C ILE A 169 11.24 -20.94 -10.84
N THR A 170 12.30 -20.48 -11.50
CA THR A 170 12.90 -19.17 -11.21
C THR A 170 12.26 -18.01 -11.98
N ASP A 171 11.51 -18.32 -13.04
CA ASP A 171 10.80 -17.35 -13.88
C ASP A 171 9.28 -17.55 -13.70
N LEU A 172 8.65 -16.62 -12.98
CA LEU A 172 7.21 -16.60 -12.72
C LEU A 172 6.47 -15.62 -13.63
N SER A 173 7.13 -15.14 -14.69
CA SER A 173 6.53 -14.19 -15.61
C SER A 173 5.22 -14.73 -16.22
N TYR A 174 4.19 -13.89 -16.20
CA TYR A 174 2.89 -14.17 -16.81
C TYR A 174 2.19 -15.46 -16.35
N VAL A 175 2.51 -15.99 -15.16
CA VAL A 175 1.92 -17.27 -14.69
C VAL A 175 0.39 -17.17 -14.53
N PHE A 176 -0.12 -16.06 -13.99
CA PHE A 176 -1.54 -15.76 -13.85
C PHE A 176 -2.01 -14.63 -14.78
N SER A 177 -1.26 -14.35 -15.86
CA SER A 177 -1.64 -13.32 -16.82
C SER A 177 -3.01 -13.62 -17.44
N GLU A 178 -3.88 -12.61 -17.50
CA GLU A 178 -5.26 -12.66 -18.00
C GLU A 178 -6.13 -13.73 -17.29
N SER A 179 -5.74 -14.14 -16.08
CA SER A 179 -6.48 -15.15 -15.33
C SER A 179 -7.85 -14.63 -14.87
N ASN A 180 -8.89 -15.42 -15.15
CA ASN A 180 -10.24 -15.21 -14.61
C ASN A 180 -10.48 -15.93 -13.27
N ARG A 181 -9.43 -16.57 -12.72
CA ARG A 181 -9.49 -17.31 -11.47
C ARG A 181 -9.91 -16.38 -10.33
N LYS A 182 -10.86 -16.83 -9.49
CA LYS A 182 -11.36 -16.08 -8.32
C LYS A 182 -10.81 -16.59 -7.00
N ASN A 183 -10.53 -17.89 -6.91
CA ASN A 183 -9.99 -18.51 -5.71
C ASN A 183 -8.47 -18.69 -5.83
N PHE A 184 -7.71 -17.95 -5.03
CA PHE A 184 -6.24 -18.03 -4.97
C PHE A 184 -5.74 -18.73 -3.70
N GLU A 185 -6.60 -19.43 -2.96
CA GLU A 185 -6.22 -20.15 -1.74
C GLU A 185 -5.03 -21.11 -1.97
N GLY A 186 -4.08 -21.07 -1.02
CA GLY A 186 -2.83 -21.80 -1.07
C GLY A 186 -1.69 -21.07 -1.79
N LEU A 187 -1.96 -19.96 -2.49
CA LEU A 187 -0.92 -19.14 -3.12
C LEU A 187 0.02 -18.50 -2.08
N GLU A 188 -0.49 -18.16 -0.89
CA GLU A 188 0.28 -17.66 0.24
C GLU A 188 1.34 -18.64 0.74
N THR A 189 1.21 -19.93 0.38
CA THR A 189 2.14 -21.01 0.75
C THR A 189 3.26 -21.25 -0.28
N TRP A 190 3.26 -20.50 -1.38
CA TRP A 190 4.30 -20.63 -2.40
C TRP A 190 5.64 -20.10 -1.91
N ASP A 191 6.68 -20.91 -2.07
CA ASP A 191 8.06 -20.46 -1.89
C ASP A 191 8.57 -19.82 -3.19
N VAL A 192 8.45 -18.49 -3.25
CA VAL A 192 8.95 -17.69 -4.38
C VAL A 192 10.41 -17.24 -4.21
N SER A 193 11.12 -17.71 -3.17
CA SER A 193 12.47 -17.24 -2.83
C SER A 193 13.53 -17.57 -3.88
N CYS A 194 13.23 -18.44 -4.86
CA CYS A 194 14.09 -18.74 -5.99
C CYS A 194 13.82 -17.86 -7.23
N ALA A 195 12.72 -17.09 -7.24
CA ALA A 195 12.31 -16.32 -8.40
C ALA A 195 13.18 -15.06 -8.59
N ASN A 196 13.58 -14.82 -9.84
CA ASN A 196 14.28 -13.59 -10.26
C ASN A 196 13.45 -12.72 -11.22
N ASN A 197 12.43 -13.30 -11.86
CA ASN A 197 11.53 -12.60 -12.79
C ASN A 197 10.07 -12.82 -12.39
N MET A 198 9.34 -11.73 -12.16
CA MET A 198 7.89 -11.72 -11.89
C MET A 198 7.13 -10.83 -12.88
N GLU A 199 7.71 -10.57 -14.06
CA GLU A 199 7.10 -9.73 -15.08
C GLU A 199 5.69 -10.20 -15.44
N GLY A 200 4.70 -9.31 -15.30
CA GLY A 200 3.32 -9.58 -15.66
C GLY A 200 2.69 -10.78 -14.94
N MET A 201 3.23 -11.22 -13.79
CA MET A 201 2.77 -12.45 -13.12
C MET A 201 1.26 -12.49 -12.93
N PHE A 202 0.63 -11.36 -12.61
CA PHE A 202 -0.82 -11.21 -12.47
C PHE A 202 -1.42 -10.22 -13.48
N GLU A 203 -0.72 -9.88 -14.58
CA GLU A 203 -1.22 -8.88 -15.53
C GLU A 203 -2.66 -9.21 -15.96
N LYS A 204 -3.58 -8.24 -15.83
CA LYS A 204 -5.00 -8.33 -16.14
C LYS A 204 -5.75 -9.45 -15.41
N ALA A 205 -5.23 -9.99 -14.30
CA ALA A 205 -5.98 -10.84 -13.39
C ALA A 205 -6.97 -9.99 -12.59
N ILE A 206 -8.11 -9.66 -13.20
CA ILE A 206 -9.05 -8.64 -12.70
C ILE A 206 -9.64 -8.96 -11.32
N HIS A 207 -9.69 -10.24 -10.93
CA HIS A 207 -10.20 -10.72 -9.65
C HIS A 207 -9.12 -10.89 -8.58
N PHE A 208 -7.85 -10.66 -8.91
CA PHE A 208 -6.74 -10.85 -7.98
C PHE A 208 -6.77 -9.82 -6.84
N ASN A 209 -6.87 -10.30 -5.60
CA ASN A 209 -6.77 -9.52 -4.37
C ASN A 209 -6.36 -10.40 -3.17
N HIS A 210 -5.57 -11.44 -3.44
CA HIS A 210 -5.13 -12.42 -2.44
C HIS A 210 -3.92 -11.91 -1.67
N ASP A 211 -3.79 -12.32 -0.41
CA ASP A 211 -2.66 -11.92 0.42
C ASP A 211 -1.40 -12.69 0.01
N ILE A 212 -0.37 -11.94 -0.38
CA ILE A 212 0.97 -12.41 -0.75
C ILE A 212 2.06 -11.64 0.00
N SER A 213 1.70 -10.97 1.10
CA SER A 213 2.62 -10.18 1.92
C SER A 213 3.75 -11.03 2.54
N SER A 214 3.54 -12.35 2.69
CA SER A 214 4.53 -13.30 3.21
C SER A 214 5.63 -13.68 2.23
N TRP A 215 5.49 -13.33 0.95
CA TRP A 215 6.42 -13.74 -0.09
C TRP A 215 7.81 -13.13 0.07
N ASN A 216 8.84 -13.97 -0.04
CA ASN A 216 10.23 -13.53 -0.09
C ASN A 216 10.63 -13.16 -1.53
N VAL A 217 10.46 -11.89 -1.90
CA VAL A 217 10.81 -11.36 -3.23
C VAL A 217 12.24 -10.79 -3.33
N SER A 218 13.10 -11.04 -2.34
CA SER A 218 14.44 -10.40 -2.24
C SER A 218 15.43 -10.73 -3.36
N ARG A 219 15.10 -11.67 -4.26
CA ARG A 219 15.89 -12.03 -5.44
C ARG A 219 15.30 -11.56 -6.76
N VAL A 220 14.09 -10.97 -6.72
CA VAL A 220 13.41 -10.50 -7.93
C VAL A 220 14.11 -9.25 -8.44
N GLU A 221 14.44 -9.26 -9.73
CA GLU A 221 15.11 -8.16 -10.44
C GLU A 221 14.15 -7.43 -11.40
N ASN A 222 13.10 -8.13 -11.88
CA ASN A 222 12.11 -7.59 -12.80
C ASN A 222 10.67 -7.79 -12.27
N MET A 223 9.96 -6.67 -12.04
CA MET A 223 8.54 -6.62 -11.64
C MET A 223 7.68 -5.84 -12.64
N LYS A 224 8.17 -5.65 -13.86
CA LYS A 224 7.43 -4.98 -14.93
C LYS A 224 6.03 -5.60 -15.09
N HIS A 225 4.99 -4.77 -15.21
CA HIS A 225 3.59 -5.20 -15.35
C HIS A 225 3.03 -6.14 -14.27
N MET A 226 3.72 -6.40 -13.14
CA MET A 226 3.40 -7.52 -12.23
C MET A 226 1.91 -7.59 -11.82
N PHE A 227 1.28 -6.45 -11.56
CA PHE A 227 -0.15 -6.32 -11.24
C PHE A 227 -0.92 -5.45 -12.25
N CYS A 228 -0.34 -5.15 -13.41
CA CYS A 228 -0.92 -4.26 -14.41
C CYS A 228 -2.34 -4.75 -14.79
N GLY A 229 -3.38 -3.97 -14.50
CA GLY A 229 -4.77 -4.31 -14.79
C GLY A 229 -5.48 -5.15 -13.71
N CYS A 230 -4.85 -5.43 -12.57
CA CYS A 230 -5.50 -6.04 -11.40
C CYS A 230 -6.42 -5.03 -10.70
N ARG A 231 -7.61 -4.78 -11.28
CA ARG A 231 -8.54 -3.73 -10.81
C ARG A 231 -8.98 -3.89 -9.36
N CYS A 232 -9.08 -5.12 -8.85
CA CYS A 232 -9.49 -5.40 -7.47
C CYS A 232 -8.35 -5.42 -6.45
N PHE A 233 -7.08 -5.33 -6.88
CA PHE A 233 -5.94 -5.51 -5.99
C PHE A 233 -5.77 -4.33 -5.04
N ASN A 234 -5.73 -4.62 -3.73
CA ASN A 234 -5.51 -3.65 -2.66
C ASN A 234 -4.95 -4.34 -1.40
N ARG A 235 -4.00 -5.27 -1.55
CA ARG A 235 -3.31 -5.94 -0.44
C ARG A 235 -1.97 -5.29 -0.16
N SER A 236 -1.60 -5.25 1.12
CA SER A 236 -0.33 -4.65 1.54
C SER A 236 0.86 -5.47 1.03
N LEU A 237 1.86 -4.76 0.54
CA LEU A 237 3.15 -5.30 0.09
C LEU A 237 4.33 -4.64 0.84
N ASP A 238 4.05 -3.98 1.96
CA ASP A 238 5.02 -3.18 2.71
C ASP A 238 6.18 -4.02 3.28
N SER A 239 5.97 -5.33 3.49
CA SER A 239 7.00 -6.28 3.92
C SER A 239 7.98 -6.71 2.83
N TRP A 240 7.74 -6.35 1.57
CA TRP A 240 8.55 -6.83 0.46
C TRP A 240 9.91 -6.14 0.38
N ASN A 241 10.96 -6.95 0.31
CA ASN A 241 12.30 -6.45 0.00
C ASN A 241 12.48 -6.34 -1.52
N VAL A 242 12.26 -5.13 -2.05
CA VAL A 242 12.40 -4.81 -3.49
C VAL A 242 13.78 -4.22 -3.86
N SER A 243 14.77 -4.29 -2.97
CA SER A 243 16.07 -3.60 -3.16
C SER A 243 16.90 -4.03 -4.37
N LYS A 244 16.56 -5.17 -5.00
CA LYS A 244 17.20 -5.68 -6.22
C LYS A 244 16.42 -5.41 -7.50
N VAL A 245 15.19 -4.92 -7.40
CA VAL A 245 14.35 -4.67 -8.56
C VAL A 245 14.91 -3.50 -9.34
N ALA A 246 15.20 -3.73 -10.62
CA ALA A 246 15.70 -2.70 -11.54
C ALA A 246 14.58 -2.11 -12.41
N ASN A 247 13.57 -2.90 -12.76
CA ASN A 247 12.43 -2.47 -13.58
C ASN A 247 11.10 -2.64 -12.83
N MET A 248 10.40 -1.53 -12.61
CA MET A 248 9.04 -1.46 -12.03
C MET A 248 8.03 -0.86 -13.00
N SER A 249 8.37 -0.76 -14.30
CA SER A 249 7.50 -0.16 -15.31
C SER A 249 6.12 -0.84 -15.30
N HIS A 250 5.08 -0.01 -15.25
CA HIS A 250 3.68 -0.42 -15.25
C HIS A 250 3.28 -1.42 -14.15
N MET A 251 4.05 -1.57 -13.07
CA MET A 251 3.83 -2.62 -12.06
C MET A 251 2.40 -2.63 -11.50
N PHE A 252 1.80 -1.47 -11.25
CA PHE A 252 0.42 -1.30 -10.77
C PHE A 252 -0.48 -0.58 -11.80
N CYS A 253 -0.07 -0.48 -13.06
CA CYS A 253 -0.82 0.26 -14.06
C CYS A 253 -2.26 -0.27 -14.18
N GLY A 254 -3.28 0.55 -13.92
CA GLY A 254 -4.69 0.16 -13.95
C GLY A 254 -5.20 -0.59 -12.72
N CYS A 255 -4.44 -0.64 -11.62
CA CYS A 255 -4.92 -1.12 -10.31
C CYS A 255 -5.84 -0.08 -9.66
N GLU A 256 -7.05 0.08 -10.18
CA GLU A 256 -7.97 1.17 -9.80
C GLU A 256 -8.25 1.28 -8.30
N ASN A 257 -8.22 0.16 -7.56
CA ASN A 257 -8.49 0.12 -6.12
C ASN A 257 -7.25 0.21 -5.23
N PHE A 258 -6.04 0.19 -5.79
CA PHE A 258 -4.82 0.13 -5.00
C PHE A 258 -4.57 1.44 -4.24
N ASN A 259 -4.40 1.34 -2.93
CA ASN A 259 -4.10 2.46 -2.04
C ASN A 259 -3.33 1.99 -0.78
N GLN A 260 -2.41 1.03 -0.95
CA GLN A 260 -1.59 0.52 0.15
C GLN A 260 -0.25 1.26 0.19
N SER A 261 0.33 1.38 1.40
CA SER A 261 1.64 2.00 1.59
C SER A 261 2.72 1.25 0.82
N LEU A 262 3.62 2.01 0.20
CA LEU A 262 4.86 1.54 -0.42
C LEU A 262 6.08 2.32 0.12
N ASP A 263 5.91 3.12 1.17
CA ASP A 263 6.93 4.05 1.66
C ASP A 263 8.17 3.32 2.22
N SER A 264 8.02 2.08 2.70
CA SER A 264 9.14 1.27 3.20
C SER A 264 10.04 0.70 2.09
N TRP A 265 9.62 0.79 0.82
CA TRP A 265 10.35 0.18 -0.28
C TRP A 265 11.68 0.87 -0.58
N ASN A 266 12.75 0.09 -0.60
CA ASN A 266 14.04 0.55 -1.10
C ASN A 266 14.06 0.47 -2.64
N VAL A 267 13.73 1.57 -3.31
CA VAL A 267 13.73 1.69 -4.78
C VAL A 267 15.06 2.21 -5.37
N SER A 268 16.14 2.28 -4.58
CA SER A 268 17.42 2.88 -5.02
C SER A 268 18.14 2.14 -6.16
N SER A 269 17.67 0.94 -6.53
CA SER A 269 18.18 0.17 -7.68
C SER A 269 17.34 0.34 -8.94
N VAL A 270 16.17 0.97 -8.86
CA VAL A 270 15.23 1.10 -9.98
C VAL A 270 15.74 2.15 -10.97
N THR A 271 15.70 1.81 -12.26
CA THR A 271 16.03 2.73 -13.36
C THR A 271 14.80 3.10 -14.20
N ASP A 272 13.75 2.28 -14.19
CA ASP A 272 12.53 2.47 -14.99
C ASP A 272 11.27 2.38 -14.11
N MET A 273 10.56 3.50 -13.98
CA MET A 273 9.28 3.65 -13.27
C MET A 273 8.14 4.05 -14.21
N ARG A 274 8.32 3.90 -15.53
CA ARG A 274 7.33 4.31 -16.53
C ARG A 274 5.96 3.72 -16.23
N GLY A 275 4.96 4.57 -16.08
CA GLY A 275 3.57 4.16 -15.85
C GLY A 275 3.32 3.32 -14.60
N MET A 276 4.24 3.28 -13.63
CA MET A 276 4.20 2.35 -12.49
C MET A 276 2.85 2.37 -11.74
N LEU A 277 2.29 3.56 -11.50
CA LEU A 277 1.00 3.76 -10.81
C LEU A 277 -0.10 4.28 -11.74
N SER A 278 0.14 4.38 -13.05
CA SER A 278 -0.81 4.93 -14.02
C SER A 278 -2.20 4.30 -13.88
N GLY A 279 -3.24 5.09 -13.64
CA GLY A 279 -4.62 4.63 -13.47
C GLY A 279 -4.96 4.04 -12.10
N CYS A 280 -4.08 4.16 -11.10
CA CYS A 280 -4.40 3.86 -9.71
C CYS A 280 -5.29 4.96 -9.11
N LYS A 281 -6.56 4.99 -9.52
CA LYS A 281 -7.53 6.07 -9.23
C LYS A 281 -7.72 6.40 -7.74
N LYS A 282 -7.45 5.44 -6.84
CA LYS A 282 -7.57 5.61 -5.38
C LYS A 282 -6.25 5.86 -4.66
N PHE A 283 -5.11 5.79 -5.35
CA PHE A 283 -3.81 5.87 -4.72
C PHE A 283 -3.51 7.30 -4.24
N ASN A 284 -3.25 7.44 -2.93
CA ASN A 284 -2.85 8.69 -2.30
C ASN A 284 -1.94 8.43 -1.09
N GLN A 285 -0.96 7.53 -1.24
CA GLN A 285 -0.02 7.17 -0.18
C GLN A 285 1.32 7.90 -0.36
N PRO A 286 2.02 8.25 0.73
CA PRO A 286 3.30 8.93 0.66
C PRO A 286 4.36 8.07 -0.04
N LEU A 287 5.23 8.74 -0.81
CA LEU A 287 6.38 8.16 -1.51
C LEU A 287 7.64 9.02 -1.33
N ASN A 288 7.61 9.98 -0.39
CA ASN A 288 8.65 10.99 -0.22
C ASN A 288 9.97 10.41 0.31
N SER A 289 9.96 9.20 0.86
CA SER A 289 11.17 8.51 1.34
C SER A 289 11.95 7.81 0.22
N TRP A 290 11.37 7.69 -0.98
CA TRP A 290 11.98 6.96 -2.08
C TRP A 290 13.24 7.66 -2.60
N ASN A 291 14.31 6.88 -2.74
CA ASN A 291 15.52 7.32 -3.43
C ASN A 291 15.40 7.00 -4.93
N VAL A 292 14.98 8.00 -5.71
CA VAL A 292 14.79 7.90 -7.17
C VAL A 292 16.01 8.37 -7.98
N SER A 293 17.18 8.58 -7.36
CA SER A 293 18.37 9.17 -8.01
C SER A 293 18.98 8.36 -9.16
N ARG A 294 18.50 7.12 -9.40
CA ARG A 294 18.90 6.26 -10.52
C ARG A 294 17.83 6.12 -11.61
N VAL A 295 16.64 6.68 -11.41
CA VAL A 295 15.55 6.56 -12.37
C VAL A 295 15.83 7.44 -13.58
N GLU A 296 15.68 6.85 -14.76
CA GLU A 296 15.88 7.48 -16.08
C GLU A 296 14.54 7.74 -16.78
N ASP A 297 13.51 6.91 -16.55
CA ASP A 297 12.16 7.06 -17.13
C ASP A 297 11.07 7.10 -16.03
N MET A 298 10.34 8.22 -15.97
CA MET A 298 9.15 8.43 -15.13
C MET A 298 7.89 8.73 -15.95
N GLY A 299 7.93 8.47 -17.26
CA GLY A 299 6.85 8.75 -18.19
C GLY A 299 5.54 8.13 -17.73
N GLY A 300 4.50 8.94 -17.54
CA GLY A 300 3.17 8.49 -17.14
C GLY A 300 3.09 7.87 -15.75
N MET A 301 4.11 7.98 -14.88
CA MET A 301 4.18 7.27 -13.59
C MET A 301 2.88 7.36 -12.77
N PHE A 302 2.27 8.54 -12.69
CA PHE A 302 1.02 8.81 -11.97
C PHE A 302 -0.17 9.12 -12.88
N SER A 303 -0.05 8.95 -14.20
CA SER A 303 -1.11 9.35 -15.13
C SER A 303 -2.47 8.77 -14.72
N PHE A 304 -3.52 9.60 -14.67
CA PHE A 304 -4.87 9.26 -14.22
C PHE A 304 -4.99 8.78 -12.76
N CYS A 305 -4.04 9.11 -11.87
CA CYS A 305 -4.19 8.99 -10.42
C CYS A 305 -4.99 10.18 -9.88
N SER A 306 -6.30 10.19 -10.14
CA SER A 306 -7.19 11.34 -9.91
C SER A 306 -7.12 12.00 -8.52
N VAL A 307 -6.83 11.21 -7.48
CA VAL A 307 -6.83 11.67 -6.08
C VAL A 307 -5.44 11.91 -5.50
N PHE A 308 -4.39 11.62 -6.26
CA PHE A 308 -3.01 11.72 -5.77
C PHE A 308 -2.61 13.17 -5.54
N ASP A 309 -2.18 13.49 -4.31
CA ASP A 309 -1.75 14.82 -3.90
C ASP A 309 -0.70 14.72 -2.78
N GLN A 310 0.28 13.81 -2.93
CA GLN A 310 1.33 13.58 -1.94
C GLN A 310 2.62 14.31 -2.28
N PRO A 311 3.36 14.83 -1.28
CA PRO A 311 4.58 15.59 -1.52
C PRO A 311 5.68 14.73 -2.14
N LEU A 312 6.36 15.27 -3.16
CA LEU A 312 7.48 14.64 -3.87
C LEU A 312 8.74 15.53 -3.92
N TYR A 313 8.76 16.62 -3.15
CA TYR A 313 9.84 17.63 -3.21
C TYR A 313 11.23 17.09 -2.83
N GLY A 314 11.31 15.93 -2.15
CA GLY A 314 12.58 15.30 -1.75
C GLY A 314 13.23 14.41 -2.81
N TRP A 315 12.57 14.21 -3.96
CA TRP A 315 13.09 13.37 -5.02
C TRP A 315 14.25 14.03 -5.77
N ASN A 316 15.32 13.27 -6.00
CA ASN A 316 16.40 13.67 -6.89
C ASN A 316 16.11 13.17 -8.32
N THR A 317 15.66 14.08 -9.18
CA THR A 317 15.26 13.81 -10.56
C THR A 317 16.36 14.07 -11.60
N SER A 318 17.59 14.34 -11.18
CA SER A 318 18.67 14.83 -12.07
C SER A 318 19.08 13.88 -13.19
N ARG A 319 18.57 12.64 -13.20
CA ARG A 319 18.84 11.62 -14.24
C ARG A 319 17.64 11.28 -15.10
N VAL A 320 16.47 11.83 -14.78
CA VAL A 320 15.23 11.48 -15.48
C VAL A 320 15.22 12.18 -16.84
N GLU A 321 15.18 11.39 -17.90
CA GLU A 321 15.18 11.84 -19.30
C GLU A 321 13.75 12.01 -19.84
N ASP A 322 12.80 11.17 -19.42
CA ASP A 322 11.38 11.23 -19.81
C ASP A 322 10.47 11.43 -18.58
N MET A 323 9.78 12.58 -18.54
CA MET A 323 8.72 12.89 -17.58
C MET A 323 7.36 13.10 -18.26
N GLY A 324 7.24 12.69 -19.52
CA GLY A 324 6.05 12.87 -20.34
C GLY A 324 4.83 12.22 -19.69
N SER A 325 3.73 12.95 -19.61
CA SER A 325 2.46 12.51 -19.02
C SER A 325 2.54 12.12 -17.54
N MET A 326 3.63 12.41 -16.83
CA MET A 326 3.88 11.90 -15.47
C MET A 326 2.68 12.11 -14.53
N PHE A 327 2.05 13.28 -14.57
CA PHE A 327 0.85 13.61 -13.79
C PHE A 327 -0.41 13.79 -14.64
N ALA A 328 -0.39 13.46 -15.94
CA ALA A 328 -1.52 13.70 -16.83
C ALA A 328 -2.83 13.10 -16.26
N GLY A 329 -3.88 13.90 -16.07
CA GLY A 329 -5.16 13.49 -15.50
C GLY A 329 -5.19 13.37 -13.97
N CYS A 330 -4.15 13.80 -13.25
CA CYS A 330 -4.18 13.91 -11.79
C CYS A 330 -4.93 15.17 -11.36
N TRP A 331 -6.26 15.10 -11.30
CA TRP A 331 -7.12 16.26 -11.02
C TRP A 331 -6.77 16.99 -9.71
N ASN A 332 -6.44 16.25 -8.65
CA ASN A 332 -6.16 16.85 -7.33
C ASN A 332 -4.71 17.31 -7.14
N PHE A 333 -3.79 16.90 -8.00
CA PHE A 333 -2.36 17.11 -7.74
C PHE A 333 -2.00 18.60 -7.73
N ASN A 334 -1.46 19.07 -6.61
CA ASN A 334 -1.03 20.46 -6.44
C ASN A 334 0.16 20.58 -5.47
N GLN A 335 1.15 19.70 -5.61
CA GLN A 335 2.33 19.66 -4.73
C GLN A 335 3.54 20.39 -5.31
N LEU A 336 4.41 20.90 -4.43
CA LEU A 336 5.63 21.61 -4.81
C LEU A 336 6.62 20.70 -5.53
N LEU A 337 7.15 21.19 -6.65
CA LEU A 337 8.14 20.52 -7.51
C LEU A 337 9.30 21.44 -7.92
N ASP A 338 9.39 22.64 -7.35
CA ASP A 338 10.38 23.66 -7.72
C ASP A 338 11.83 23.26 -7.40
N GLY A 339 12.01 22.31 -6.47
CA GLY A 339 13.31 21.72 -6.13
C GLY A 339 13.75 20.56 -7.04
N TRP A 340 12.94 20.15 -8.02
CA TRP A 340 13.34 19.12 -8.97
C TRP A 340 14.39 19.63 -9.95
N ASP A 341 15.38 18.78 -10.22
CA ASP A 341 16.35 18.99 -11.29
C ASP A 341 15.81 18.33 -12.57
N VAL A 342 15.43 19.17 -13.54
CA VAL A 342 14.90 18.73 -14.84
C VAL A 342 15.89 18.97 -15.99
N SER A 343 17.16 19.28 -15.68
CA SER A 343 18.18 19.62 -16.68
C SER A 343 18.52 18.48 -17.65
N SER A 344 18.23 17.23 -17.28
CA SER A 344 18.38 16.04 -18.14
C SER A 344 17.11 15.67 -18.89
N ALA A 345 15.97 16.29 -18.58
CA ALA A 345 14.70 15.93 -19.20
C ALA A 345 14.68 16.38 -20.67
N THR A 346 14.33 15.45 -21.56
CA THR A 346 14.15 15.70 -23.00
C THR A 346 12.67 15.82 -23.37
N SER A 347 11.77 15.25 -22.55
CA SER A 347 10.32 15.24 -22.78
C SER A 347 9.55 15.58 -21.51
N LEU A 348 8.78 16.67 -21.57
CA LEU A 348 7.76 17.09 -20.60
C LEU A 348 6.35 17.09 -21.22
N GLN A 349 6.17 16.42 -22.36
CA GLN A 349 4.91 16.37 -23.10
C GLN A 349 3.76 15.93 -22.17
N ASN A 350 2.63 16.63 -22.15
CA ASN A 350 1.48 16.32 -21.29
C ASN A 350 1.79 16.19 -19.77
N MET A 351 2.94 16.63 -19.26
CA MET A 351 3.37 16.35 -17.87
C MET A 351 2.28 16.64 -16.83
N PHE A 352 1.55 17.75 -17.00
CA PHE A 352 0.42 18.18 -16.16
C PHE A 352 -0.91 18.22 -16.92
N GLY A 353 -1.00 17.61 -18.11
CA GLY A 353 -2.22 17.65 -18.94
C GLY A 353 -3.45 17.17 -18.17
N GLY A 354 -4.43 18.03 -17.93
CA GLY A 354 -5.64 17.74 -17.15
C GLY A 354 -5.48 17.82 -15.62
N CYS A 355 -4.36 18.32 -15.11
CA CYS A 355 -4.19 18.63 -13.68
C CYS A 355 -4.93 19.93 -13.32
N GLU A 356 -6.24 19.88 -13.20
CA GLU A 356 -7.09 21.07 -13.00
C GLU A 356 -6.68 21.91 -11.78
N ASN A 357 -6.23 21.28 -10.70
CA ASN A 357 -5.86 21.97 -9.46
C ASN A 357 -4.40 22.46 -9.40
N PHE A 358 -3.56 22.09 -10.37
CA PHE A 358 -2.14 22.38 -10.31
C PHE A 358 -1.86 23.89 -10.48
N ASN A 359 -1.20 24.49 -9.50
CA ASN A 359 -0.83 25.90 -9.51
C ASN A 359 0.43 26.17 -8.66
N GLN A 360 1.46 25.35 -8.84
CA GLN A 360 2.72 25.45 -8.08
C GLN A 360 3.84 26.11 -8.91
N PRO A 361 4.81 26.79 -8.28
CA PRO A 361 5.89 27.46 -8.99
C PRO A 361 6.82 26.46 -9.67
N LEU A 362 7.24 26.78 -10.90
CA LEU A 362 8.19 26.00 -11.70
C LEU A 362 9.28 26.88 -12.34
N ALA A 363 9.39 28.15 -11.93
CA ALA A 363 10.24 29.14 -12.58
C ALA A 363 11.75 28.84 -12.50
N ASN A 364 12.17 27.94 -11.60
CA ASN A 364 13.56 27.57 -11.38
C ASN A 364 14.01 26.33 -12.17
N TRP A 365 13.11 25.72 -12.94
CA TRP A 365 13.45 24.57 -13.76
C TRP A 365 14.38 24.96 -14.90
N ASP A 366 15.48 24.21 -15.05
CA ASP A 366 16.36 24.28 -16.21
C ASP A 366 15.77 23.44 -17.35
N THR A 367 15.01 24.10 -18.23
CA THR A 367 14.35 23.45 -19.37
C THR A 367 15.20 23.39 -20.64
N SER A 368 16.48 23.78 -20.57
CA SER A 368 17.33 23.96 -21.75
C SER A 368 17.52 22.68 -22.57
N SER A 369 17.36 21.49 -21.98
CA SER A 369 17.46 20.20 -22.69
C SER A 369 16.13 19.67 -23.26
N VAL A 370 14.99 20.33 -22.95
CA VAL A 370 13.67 19.79 -23.26
C VAL A 370 13.32 20.04 -24.73
N ALA A 371 13.15 18.95 -25.49
CA ALA A 371 12.74 18.96 -26.89
C ALA A 371 11.21 19.00 -27.05
N ASN A 372 10.43 18.38 -26.17
CA ASN A 372 8.97 18.31 -26.28
C ASN A 372 8.24 18.79 -25.01
N MET A 373 7.44 19.84 -25.14
CA MET A 373 6.53 20.38 -24.11
C MET A 373 5.07 20.45 -24.60
N SER A 374 4.73 19.73 -25.68
CA SER A 374 3.37 19.69 -26.22
C SER A 374 2.37 19.32 -25.14
N ASN A 375 1.28 20.08 -25.06
CA ASN A 375 0.18 19.88 -24.11
C ASN A 375 0.59 19.83 -22.63
N MET A 376 1.79 20.31 -22.24
CA MET A 376 2.33 20.17 -20.89
C MET A 376 1.35 20.64 -19.80
N PHE A 377 0.63 21.74 -20.04
CA PHE A 377 -0.38 22.29 -19.14
C PHE A 377 -1.80 22.22 -19.71
N ASN A 378 -2.06 21.47 -20.80
CA ASN A 378 -3.38 21.40 -21.44
C ASN A 378 -4.45 21.06 -20.39
N GLY A 379 -5.45 21.92 -20.19
CA GLY A 379 -6.51 21.71 -19.20
C GLY A 379 -6.12 21.97 -17.73
N CYS A 380 -4.96 22.57 -17.45
CA CYS A 380 -4.62 23.06 -16.11
C CYS A 380 -5.43 24.33 -15.77
N THR A 381 -6.68 24.16 -15.36
CA THR A 381 -7.64 25.27 -15.25
C THR A 381 -7.25 26.35 -14.23
N ARG A 382 -6.48 25.99 -13.19
CA ARG A 382 -6.01 26.91 -12.13
C ARG A 382 -4.58 27.42 -12.32
N PHE A 383 -3.83 26.93 -13.30
CA PHE A 383 -2.43 27.30 -13.45
C PHE A 383 -2.29 28.76 -13.85
N ASN A 384 -1.56 29.53 -13.04
CA ASN A 384 -1.28 30.95 -13.27
C ASN A 384 0.05 31.34 -12.63
N ARG A 385 1.13 30.68 -13.04
CA ARG A 385 2.49 30.95 -12.54
C ARG A 385 3.40 31.45 -13.66
N PRO A 386 4.33 32.36 -13.35
CA PRO A 386 5.27 32.89 -14.34
C PRO A 386 6.26 31.81 -14.77
N LEU A 387 6.54 31.75 -16.08
CA LEU A 387 7.48 30.82 -16.71
C LEU A 387 8.48 31.55 -17.65
N ASP A 388 8.58 32.88 -17.56
CA ASP A 388 9.42 33.68 -18.46
C ASP A 388 10.91 33.35 -18.39
N ASN A 389 11.37 32.75 -17.29
CA ASN A 389 12.78 32.37 -17.08
C ASN A 389 13.18 31.06 -17.77
N TRP A 390 12.23 30.31 -18.35
CA TRP A 390 12.54 29.05 -19.02
C TRP A 390 13.36 29.28 -20.29
N ASP A 391 14.41 28.47 -20.46
CA ASP A 391 15.14 28.34 -21.70
C ASP A 391 14.44 27.30 -22.58
N VAL A 392 13.78 27.78 -23.64
CA VAL A 392 13.07 26.93 -24.62
C VAL A 392 13.79 26.89 -25.97
N SER A 393 15.09 27.24 -26.01
CA SER A 393 15.85 27.33 -27.26
C SER A 393 16.02 26.00 -27.99
N ASN A 394 15.97 24.87 -27.27
CA ASN A 394 16.01 23.52 -27.84
C ASN A 394 14.62 22.86 -27.96
N THR A 395 13.54 23.56 -27.59
CA THR A 395 12.19 22.99 -27.66
C THR A 395 11.68 22.99 -29.10
N GLU A 396 11.40 21.79 -29.62
CA GLU A 396 10.92 21.54 -30.98
C GLU A 396 9.39 21.57 -31.06
N ASP A 397 8.70 21.14 -30.00
CA ASP A 397 7.23 21.05 -29.95
C ASP A 397 6.66 21.64 -28.66
N MET A 398 5.77 22.63 -28.82
CA MET A 398 4.99 23.27 -27.76
C MET A 398 3.48 23.32 -28.11
N GLU A 399 3.03 22.48 -29.05
CA GLU A 399 1.63 22.48 -29.51
C GLU A 399 0.67 22.30 -28.33
N GLY A 400 -0.32 23.18 -28.22
CA GLY A 400 -1.38 23.08 -27.21
C GLY A 400 -0.92 23.20 -25.76
N MET A 401 0.32 23.66 -25.50
CA MET A 401 0.93 23.69 -24.16
C MET A 401 0.01 24.31 -23.10
N PHE A 402 -0.68 25.41 -23.45
CA PHE A 402 -1.61 26.13 -22.56
C PHE A 402 -3.07 26.07 -23.04
N GLU A 403 -3.45 25.10 -23.88
CA GLU A 403 -4.86 24.95 -24.27
C GLU A 403 -5.72 24.73 -23.01
N ARG A 404 -6.91 25.32 -22.95
CA ARG A 404 -7.85 25.16 -21.82
C ARG A 404 -7.28 25.57 -20.46
N CYS A 405 -6.40 26.58 -20.42
CA CYS A 405 -5.88 27.22 -19.20
C CYS A 405 -6.50 28.62 -18.94
N PRO A 406 -7.79 28.74 -18.57
CA PRO A 406 -8.47 30.03 -18.43
C PRO A 406 -7.89 30.95 -17.34
N SER A 407 -7.18 30.42 -16.34
CA SER A 407 -6.55 31.24 -15.29
C SER A 407 -5.23 31.88 -15.72
N LEU A 408 -4.60 31.39 -16.79
CA LEU A 408 -3.35 31.92 -17.31
C LEU A 408 -3.63 33.13 -18.18
N THR A 409 -3.67 34.31 -17.57
CA THR A 409 -4.04 35.56 -18.27
C THR A 409 -2.88 36.19 -19.03
N THR A 410 -1.64 35.84 -18.69
CA THR A 410 -0.42 36.33 -19.35
C THR A 410 0.40 35.11 -19.77
N LEU A 411 0.63 34.98 -21.08
CA LEU A 411 1.49 33.94 -21.62
C LEU A 411 2.96 34.36 -21.49
N PRO A 412 3.89 33.41 -21.28
CA PRO A 412 5.31 33.70 -21.25
C PRO A 412 5.77 34.33 -22.56
N HIS A 413 6.74 35.26 -22.49
CA HIS A 413 7.19 36.01 -23.67
C HIS A 413 7.73 35.16 -24.84
N TRP A 414 8.17 33.92 -24.57
CA TRP A 414 8.68 32.97 -25.55
C TRP A 414 7.57 32.14 -26.22
N TYR A 415 6.37 32.08 -25.64
CA TYR A 415 5.28 31.28 -26.18
C TYR A 415 4.57 32.01 -27.32
N ARG A 416 4.72 31.51 -28.54
CA ARG A 416 4.01 32.00 -29.73
C ARG A 416 2.92 30.99 -30.07
N ALA A 417 1.67 31.39 -29.81
CA ALA A 417 0.47 30.58 -30.04
C ALA A 417 0.23 30.26 -31.52
#